data_AF-A0A2N8TLU1-F1
#
_entry.id   AF-A0A2N8TLU1-F1
#
_cell.length_a   1.000
_cell.length_b   1.000
_cell.length_c   1.000
_cell.angle_alpha   90.00
_cell.angle_beta   90.00
_cell.angle_gamma   90.00
#
_symmetry.space_group_name_H-M   'P 1'
#
loop_
_entity.id
_entity.type
_entity.pdbx_description
1 polymer ?
#
loop_
_entity_poly.entity_id
_entity_poly.type
_entity_poly.pdbx_seq_one_letter_code
_entity_poly.pdbx_strand_id
1 'polypeptide(L)' 'MVRLGRVLRRRGQAARAATLRLFAGGSRRERNRRPGEPSVHDDDLRATAYQLTDAVGLQRCRPAGG' A
#
# COMPACT_ATOMS: atom_id res chain seq x y z
N MET A 1 -0.02 -6.24 -12.30
CA MET A 1 -0.90 -5.19 -11.72
C MET A 1 -0.04 -3.94 -11.46
N VAL A 2 -0.02 -2.96 -12.38
CA VAL A 2 0.74 -1.68 -12.25
C VAL A 2 0.05 -0.58 -13.09
N ARG A 3 -1.23 -0.31 -12.77
CA ARG A 3 -2.00 0.75 -13.46
C ARG A 3 -1.75 2.13 -12.87
N LEU A 4 -1.42 2.21 -11.58
CA LEU A 4 -1.31 3.47 -10.83
C LEU A 4 -0.09 4.30 -11.25
N GLY A 5 1.10 3.71 -11.34
CA GLY A 5 2.31 4.42 -11.79
C GLY A 5 2.19 4.97 -13.20
N ARG A 6 1.55 4.21 -14.10
CA ARG A 6 1.25 4.65 -15.48
C ARG A 6 0.28 5.85 -15.52
N VAL A 7 -0.74 5.88 -14.65
CA VAL A 7 -1.71 7.00 -14.59
C VAL A 7 -1.07 8.26 -14.02
N LEU A 8 -0.27 8.12 -12.97
CA LEU A 8 0.46 9.24 -12.36
C LEU A 8 1.44 9.87 -13.35
N ARG A 9 2.24 9.04 -14.05
CA ARG A 9 3.14 9.51 -15.11
C ARG A 9 2.43 10.23 -16.25
N ARG A 10 1.31 9.70 -16.73
CA ARG A 10 0.50 10.36 -17.78
C ARG A 10 -0.02 11.73 -17.36
N ARG A 11 -0.15 12.00 -16.07
CA ARG A 11 -0.63 13.26 -15.53
C ARG A 11 0.49 14.19 -15.06
N GLY A 12 1.76 13.78 -15.17
CA GLY A 12 2.89 14.53 -14.61
C GLY A 12 2.85 14.63 -13.07
N GLN A 13 2.21 13.67 -12.41
CA GLN A 13 2.01 13.67 -10.96
C GLN A 13 2.89 12.62 -10.29
N ALA A 14 3.39 12.91 -9.09
CA ALA A 14 4.14 11.98 -8.25
C ALA A 14 3.31 11.55 -7.03
N ALA A 15 3.40 10.27 -6.66
CA ALA A 15 2.75 9.77 -5.45
C ALA A 15 3.52 10.23 -4.22
N ARG A 16 2.88 11.03 -3.36
CA ARG A 16 3.43 11.45 -2.05
C ARG A 16 2.92 10.59 -0.89
N ALA A 17 1.83 9.86 -1.10
CA ALA A 17 1.24 8.96 -0.12
C ALA A 17 0.45 7.88 -0.86
N ALA A 18 0.44 6.68 -0.28
CA ALA A 18 -0.34 5.55 -0.76
C ALA A 18 -1.16 4.99 0.40
N THR A 19 -2.46 4.81 0.16
CA THR A 19 -3.38 4.21 1.14
C THR A 19 -3.91 2.89 0.59
N LEU A 20 -3.68 1.82 1.34
CA LEU A 20 -4.28 0.51 1.10
C LEU A 20 -5.55 0.39 1.94
N ARG A 21 -6.67 0.09 1.27
CA ARG A 21 -7.96 -0.20 1.90
C ARG A 21 -8.32 -1.64 1.62
N LEU A 22 -8.54 -2.41 2.68
CA LEU A 22 -8.91 -3.82 2.61
C LEU A 22 -10.27 -4.03 3.27
N PHE A 23 -11.07 -4.89 2.68
CA PHE A 23 -12.37 -5.29 3.18
C PHE A 23 -12.36 -6.82 3.32
N ALA A 24 -12.53 -7.32 4.53
CA ALA A 24 -12.55 -8.75 4.82
C ALA A 24 -13.52 -9.03 5.98
N GLY A 25 -14.43 -9.99 5.80
CA GLY A 25 -15.36 -10.42 6.85
C GLY A 25 -16.20 -9.29 7.45
N GLY A 26 -16.69 -8.35 6.62
CA GLY A 26 -17.46 -7.19 7.09
C GLY A 26 -16.63 -6.07 7.74
N SER A 27 -15.33 -6.27 7.95
CA SER A 27 -14.43 -5.27 8.51
C SER A 27 -13.64 -4.56 7.42
N ARG A 28 -13.54 -3.22 7.54
CA ARG A 28 -12.68 -2.39 6.71
C ARG A 28 -11.40 -2.04 7.47
N ARG A 29 -10.25 -2.36 6.90
CA ARG A 29 -8.95 -1.90 7.39
C ARG A 29 -8.33 -0.93 6.40
N GLU A 30 -7.70 0.11 6.95
CA GLU A 30 -7.01 1.12 6.17
C GLU A 30 -5.59 1.28 6.70
N ARG A 31 -4.61 1.30 5.78
CA ARG A 31 -3.23 1.62 6.10
C ARG A 31 -2.69 2.63 5.10
N ASN A 32 -2.04 3.67 5.60
CA ASN A 32 -1.43 4.73 4.80
C ASN A 32 0.08 4.70 5.01
N ARG A 33 0.84 4.89 3.93
CA ARG A 33 2.29 5.08 3.99
C ARG A 33 2.71 6.17 3.00
N ARG A 34 3.71 6.94 3.40
CA ARG A 34 4.42 7.86 2.51
C ARG A 34 5.70 7.19 2.01
N PRO A 35 5.96 7.13 0.70
CA PRO A 35 7.28 6.79 0.21
C PRO A 35 8.28 7.86 0.65
N GLY A 36 9.54 7.48 0.87
CA GLY A 36 10.58 8.39 1.39
C GLY A 36 10.83 9.60 0.50
N GLU A 37 10.59 9.44 -0.80
CA GLU A 37 10.62 10.48 -1.83
C GLU A 37 9.33 10.36 -2.67
N PRO A 38 8.73 11.48 -3.16
CA PRO A 38 7.60 11.40 -4.09
C PRO A 38 7.98 10.63 -5.36
N SER A 39 7.36 9.46 -5.60
CA SER A 39 7.76 8.60 -6.72
C SER A 39 6.68 8.41 -7.79
N VAL A 40 7.15 8.33 -9.03
CA VAL A 40 6.41 7.98 -10.25
C VAL A 40 6.80 6.61 -10.81
N HIS A 41 7.84 6.00 -10.25
CA HIS A 41 8.40 4.75 -10.72
C HIS A 41 7.57 3.58 -10.22
N ASP A 42 7.27 2.64 -11.13
CA ASP A 42 6.43 1.50 -10.78
C ASP A 42 7.09 0.60 -9.71
N ASP A 43 8.43 0.53 -9.64
CA ASP A 43 9.14 -0.22 -8.61
C ASP A 43 8.96 0.37 -7.21
N ASP A 44 9.06 1.68 -7.04
CA ASP A 44 8.84 2.33 -5.73
C ASP A 44 7.39 2.19 -5.26
N LEU A 45 6.45 2.32 -6.20
CA LEU A 45 5.03 2.13 -5.93
C LEU A 45 4.72 0.66 -5.60
N ARG A 46 5.36 -0.28 -6.29
CA ARG A 46 5.25 -1.72 -6.03
C ARG A 46 5.83 -2.07 -4.65
N ALA A 47 7.01 -1.54 -4.31
CA ALA A 47 7.62 -1.72 -3.00
C ALA A 47 6.72 -1.15 -1.88
N THR A 48 6.17 0.05 -2.09
CA THR A 48 5.22 0.67 -1.15
C THR A 48 3.94 -0.17 -0.98
N ALA A 49 3.42 -0.73 -2.07
CA ALA A 49 2.26 -1.60 -2.04
C ALA A 49 2.53 -2.89 -1.24
N TYR A 50 3.67 -3.55 -1.48
CA TYR A 50 4.05 -4.75 -0.71
C TYR A 50 4.18 -4.47 0.78
N GLN A 51 4.82 -3.36 1.12
CA GLN A 51 4.97 -2.95 2.52
C GLN A 51 3.64 -2.63 3.19
N LEU A 52 2.69 -2.05 2.45
CA LEU A 52 1.33 -1.82 2.94
C LEU A 52 0.58 -3.14 3.15
N THR A 53 0.73 -4.10 2.24
CA THR A 53 0.12 -5.42 2.36
C THR A 53 0.67 -6.19 3.57
N ASP A 54 1.99 -6.20 3.74
CA ASP A 54 2.66 -6.77 4.90
C ASP A 54 2.16 -6.13 6.22
N ALA A 55 2.08 -4.80 6.26
CA ALA A 55 1.60 -4.07 7.42
C ALA A 55 0.13 -4.36 7.79
N VAL A 56 -0.70 -4.83 6.84
CA VAL A 56 -2.08 -5.26 7.14
C VAL A 56 -2.15 -6.75 7.50
N GLY A 57 -1.26 -7.59 6.96
CA GLY A 57 -1.13 -9.00 7.33
C GLY A 57 -0.47 -9.26 8.69
N LEU A 58 0.37 -8.32 9.17
CA LEU A 58 1.14 -8.47 10.41
C LEU A 58 0.45 -7.92 11.68
N GLN A 59 -0.81 -7.49 11.62
CA GLN A 59 -1.60 -7.25 12.84
C GLN A 59 -2.09 -8.58 13.43
N ARG A 60 -1.13 -9.36 13.92
CA ARG A 60 -1.22 -10.41 14.95
C ARG A 60 -2.50 -11.25 14.88
N CYS A 61 -2.47 -12.31 14.07
CA CYS A 61 -2.74 -13.60 14.68
C CYS A 61 -1.68 -13.78 15.76
N ARG A 62 -1.95 -13.32 16.98
CA ARG A 62 -1.23 -13.86 18.13
C ARG A 62 -1.65 -15.31 18.15
N PRO A 63 -0.76 -16.31 17.98
CA PRO A 63 -1.16 -17.66 18.31
C PRO A 63 -1.64 -17.60 19.76
N ALA A 64 -2.93 -17.82 19.99
CA ALA A 64 -3.44 -18.09 21.31
C ALA A 64 -2.88 -19.47 21.67
N GLY A 65 -1.64 -19.48 22.17
CA GLY A 65 -1.13 -20.59 22.95
C GLY A 65 -1.71 -20.42 24.35
N GLY A 66 -2.57 -21.35 24.73
CA GLY A 66 -3.25 -21.42 26.03
C GLY A 66 -4.29 -22.51 25.99
#